data_AF-A0A9D4JW57-F1
#
_entry.id   AF-A0A9D4JW57-F1
#
_cell.length_a   1.000
_cell.length_b   1.000
_cell.length_c   1.000
_cell.angle_alpha   90.00
_cell.angle_beta   90.00
_cell.angle_gamma   90.00
#
_symmetry.space_group_name_H-M   'P 1'
#
loop_
_entity.id
_entity.type
_entity.pdbx_description
1 polymer ?
#
loop_
_entity_poly.entity_id
_entity_poly.type
_entity_poly.pdbx_seq_one_letter_code
_entity_poly.pdbx_strand_id
1 'polypeptide(L)' 'MTTIYVTISGIVVPCDVTKTTSCHDVIHIMTSNSSKRDYAMFESTSEKEILLPMRSSVLKVIKSWGAEWFRKSLVIRP' A
#
# COMPACT_ATOMS: atom_id res chain seq x y z
N MET A 1 -2.11 -15.07 -7.58
CA MET A 1 -2.46 -14.30 -6.37
C MET A 1 -1.18 -14.16 -5.55
N THR A 2 -0.94 -13.00 -4.96
CA THR A 2 0.30 -12.72 -4.22
C THR A 2 -0.07 -11.99 -2.94
N THR A 3 0.42 -12.47 -1.80
CA THR A 3 0.24 -11.81 -0.51
C THR A 3 1.29 -10.72 -0.34
N ILE A 4 0.84 -9.51 -0.02
CA ILE A 4 1.68 -8.37 0.37
C ILE A 4 1.38 -7.98 1.81
N TYR A 5 2.27 -7.22 2.44
CA TYR A 5 2.05 -6.70 3.78
C TYR A 5 1.87 -5.18 3.73
N VAL A 6 0.83 -4.70 4.40
CA VAL A 6 0.47 -3.28 4.42
C VAL A 6 0.30 -2.84 5.87
N THR A 7 0.90 -1.72 6.22
CA THR A 7 0.77 -1.13 7.55
C THR A 7 -0.43 -0.20 7.59
N ILE A 8 -1.38 -0.45 8.49
CA ILE A 8 -2.53 0.42 8.76
C ILE A 8 -2.62 0.68 10.27
N SER A 9 -2.68 1.95 10.67
CA SER A 9 -2.71 2.34 12.09
C SER A 9 -1.59 1.72 12.95
N GLY A 10 -0.39 1.55 12.36
CA GLY A 10 0.77 0.94 13.02
C GLY A 10 0.78 -0.59 13.05
N ILE A 11 -0.24 -1.25 12.51
CA ILE A 11 -0.35 -2.72 12.46
C ILE A 11 -0.04 -3.20 11.05
N VAL A 12 0.82 -4.21 10.93
CA VAL A 12 1.13 -4.87 9.65
C VAL A 12 0.10 -5.96 9.38
N VAL A 13 -0.64 -5.83 8.28
CA VAL A 13 -1.73 -6.73 7.90
C VAL A 13 -1.44 -7.35 6.52
N PRO A 14 -1.60 -8.69 6.34
CA PRO A 14 -1.48 -9.31 5.03
C PRO A 14 -2.66 -8.94 4.12
N CYS A 15 -2.38 -8.59 2.87
CA CYS A 15 -3.35 -8.33 1.81
C CYS A 15 -3.07 -9.23 0.62
N ASP A 16 -4.05 -10.00 0.17
CA ASP A 16 -3.92 -10.72 -1.10
C ASP A 16 -4.26 -9.82 -2.28
N VAL A 17 -3.37 -9.80 -3.26
CA VAL A 17 -3.48 -8.94 -4.44
C VAL A 17 -3.23 -9.72 -5.73
N THR A 18 -3.67 -9.12 -6.83
CA THR A 18 -3.45 -9.60 -8.19
C THR A 18 -2.60 -8.59 -8.97
N LYS A 19 -2.21 -8.95 -10.21
CA LYS A 19 -1.45 -8.05 -11.10
C LYS A 19 -2.20 -6.76 -11.42
N THR A 20 -3.53 -6.78 -11.37
CA THR A 20 -4.39 -5.63 -11.69
C THR A 20 -4.82 -4.83 -10.46
N THR A 21 -4.57 -5.33 -9.25
CA THR A 21 -4.94 -4.64 -8.01
C THR A 21 -4.18 -3.32 -7.90
N SER A 22 -4.93 -2.23 -7.80
CA SER A 22 -4.44 -0.86 -7.64
C SER A 22 -4.27 -0.47 -6.17
N CYS A 23 -3.58 0.63 -5.89
CA CYS A 23 -3.45 1.18 -4.53
C CYS A 23 -4.83 1.51 -3.94
N HIS A 24 -5.74 2.04 -4.76
CA HIS A 24 -7.13 2.28 -4.37
C HIS A 24 -7.85 1.00 -3.96
N ASP A 25 -7.68 -0.09 -4.70
CA ASP A 25 -8.31 -1.37 -4.36
C ASP A 25 -7.81 -1.89 -3.01
N VAL A 26 -6.51 -1.77 -2.74
CA VAL A 26 -5.92 -2.16 -1.45
C VAL A 26 -6.50 -1.35 -0.31
N ILE A 27 -6.62 -0.02 -0.45
CA ILE A 27 -7.29 0.83 0.53
C ILE A 27 -8.73 0.35 0.74
N HIS A 28 -9.45 0.08 -0.34
CA HIS A 28 -10.85 -0.34 -0.30
C HIS A 28 -11.06 -1.72 0.35
N ILE A 29 -10.07 -2.62 0.22
CA ILE A 29 -10.05 -3.93 0.87
C ILE A 29 -9.73 -3.78 2.37
N MET A 30 -8.79 -2.90 2.72
CA MET A 30 -8.23 -2.81 4.08
C MET A 30 -8.96 -1.84 5.01
N THR A 31 -9.81 -0.96 4.47
CA THR A 31 -10.52 0.07 5.25
C THR A 31 -12.03 -0.13 5.23
N SER A 32 -12.72 0.31 6.28
CA SER A 32 -14.18 0.26 6.39
C SER A 32 -14.86 1.29 5.46
N ASN A 33 -16.07 0.96 4.96
CA ASN A 33 -16.79 1.76 3.95
C ASN A 33 -17.03 3.23 4.34
N SER A 34 -17.07 3.57 5.63
CA SER A 34 -17.39 4.91 6.12
C SER A 34 -16.27 5.94 5.95
N SER A 35 -15.03 5.52 5.68
CA SER A 35 -13.86 6.42 5.72
C SER A 35 -12.96 6.33 4.50
N LYS A 36 -13.34 5.57 3.47
CA LYS A 36 -12.46 5.20 2.33
C LYS A 36 -11.96 6.37 1.49
N ARG A 37 -12.67 7.49 1.48
CA ARG A 37 -12.30 8.68 0.70
C ARG A 37 -11.17 9.48 1.34
N ASP A 38 -10.95 9.28 2.63
CA ASP A 38 -9.96 10.03 3.38
C ASP A 38 -8.62 9.30 3.40
N TYR A 39 -8.60 7.99 3.10
CA TYR A 39 -7.35 7.23 3.12
C TYR A 39 -6.53 7.40 1.84
N ALA A 40 -5.23 7.52 2.05
CA ALA A 40 -4.19 7.47 1.05
C ALA A 40 -3.20 6.34 1.33
N MET A 41 -2.53 5.91 0.26
CA MET A 41 -1.47 4.89 0.32
C MET A 41 -0.13 5.54 0.08
N PHE A 42 0.85 5.17 0.89
CA PHE A 42 2.19 5.72 0.86
C PHE A 42 3.22 4.59 0.70
N GLU A 43 4.29 4.90 -0.01
CA GLU A 43 5.55 4.22 0.16
C GLU A 43 6.31 4.90 1.30
N SER A 44 6.70 4.15 2.32
CA SER A 44 7.32 4.67 3.53
C SER A 44 8.72 4.07 3.74
N THR A 45 9.68 4.93 4.02
CA THR A 45 11.02 4.61 4.56
C THR A 45 11.17 5.22 5.95
N SER A 46 12.29 4.96 6.63
CA SER A 46 12.60 5.58 7.93
C SER A 46 12.71 7.11 7.87
N GLU A 47 12.90 7.69 6.70
CA GLU A 47 13.19 9.12 6.52
C GLU A 47 12.05 9.86 5.84
N LYS A 48 11.23 9.17 5.04
CA LYS A 48 10.26 9.81 4.16
C LYS A 48 9.07 8.92 3.84
N GLU A 49 7.92 9.56 3.69
CA GLU A 49 6.73 8.97 3.08
C GLU A 49 6.45 9.66 1.74
N ILE A 50 6.13 8.85 0.72
CA ILE A 50 5.80 9.30 -0.62
C ILE A 50 4.39 8.83 -0.95
N LEU A 51 3.51 9.77 -1.26
CA LEU A 51 2.15 9.49 -1.69
C LEU A 51 2.16 8.69 -3.00
N LEU A 52 1.46 7.55 -3.01
CA LEU A 52 1.31 6.70 -4.19
C LEU A 52 0.06 7.10 -4.98
N PRO A 53 0.14 7.15 -6.33
CA PRO A 53 -1.04 7.38 -7.14
C PRO A 53 -2.07 6.25 -6.97
N MET A 54 -3.32 6.61 -6.72
CA MET A 54 -4.42 5.66 -6.46
C MET A 54 -4.60 4.59 -7.54
N ARG A 55 -4.34 4.95 -8.81
CA ARG A 55 -4.48 4.06 -9.97
C ARG A 55 -3.24 3.19 -10.22
N SER A 56 -2.15 3.40 -9.48
CA SER A 56 -0.93 2.61 -9.63
C SER A 56 -1.17 1.18 -9.16
N SER A 57 -0.70 0.20 -9.94
CA SER A 57 -0.67 -1.19 -9.53
C SER A 57 0.27 -1.37 -8.34
N VAL A 58 -0.23 -1.91 -7.25
CA VAL A 58 0.55 -2.07 -6.00
C VAL A 58 1.77 -2.97 -6.22
N LEU A 59 1.65 -4.02 -7.05
CA LEU A 59 2.77 -4.89 -7.39
C LEU A 59 3.81 -4.19 -8.26
N LYS A 60 3.43 -3.22 -9.12
CA LYS A 60 4.41 -2.42 -9.87
C LYS A 60 5.17 -1.48 -8.93
N VAL A 61 4.49 -0.90 -7.95
CA VAL A 61 5.13 -0.09 -6.90
C VAL A 61 6.16 -0.92 -6.15
N ILE A 62 5.78 -2.08 -5.60
CA ILE A 62 6.72 -2.94 -4.85
C ILE A 62 7.90 -3.36 -5.73
N LYS A 63 7.66 -3.72 -6.99
CA LYS A 63 8.75 -4.07 -7.93
C LYS A 63 9.69 -2.91 -8.22
N SER A 64 9.18 -1.68 -8.22
CA SER A 64 10.01 -0.48 -8.46
C SER A 64 11.03 -0.23 -7.35
N TRP A 65 10.85 -0.84 -6.18
CA TRP A 65 11.81 -0.72 -5.07
C TRP A 65 13.15 -1.39 -5.36
N GLY A 66 13.18 -2.38 -6.27
CA GLY A 66 14.41 -3.07 -6.66
C GLY A 66 15.19 -3.58 -5.44
N ALA A 67 16.46 -3.20 -5.33
CA ALA A 67 17.34 -3.60 -4.24
C ALA A 67 16.96 -3.02 -2.87
N GLU A 68 16.16 -1.94 -2.82
CA GLU A 68 15.78 -1.24 -1.59
C GLU A 68 14.49 -1.77 -0.95
N TRP A 69 13.96 -2.90 -1.44
CA TRP A 69 12.69 -3.46 -0.98
C TRP A 69 12.63 -3.66 0.54
N PHE A 70 13.77 -3.97 1.17
CA PHE A 70 13.87 -4.22 2.61
C PHE A 70 13.79 -2.96 3.49
N ARG A 71 13.93 -1.76 2.89
CA ARG A 71 13.84 -0.46 3.57
C ARG A 71 12.50 0.24 3.36
N LYS A 72 11.64 -0.36 2.54
CA LYS A 72 10.38 0.24 2.09
C LYS A 72 9.21 -0.56 2.60
N SER A 73 8.15 0.14 2.95
CA SER A 73 6.89 -0.46 3.38
C SER A 73 5.72 0.26 2.72
N LEU A 74 4.60 -0.44 2.59
CA LEU A 74 3.34 0.16 2.19
C LEU A 74 2.57 0.57 3.42
N VAL A 75 2.12 1.82 3.47
CA VAL A 75 1.39 2.37 4.61
C VAL A 75 0.09 2.99 4.12
N ILE A 76 -1.00 2.72 4.84
CA ILE A 76 -2.31 3.35 4.63
C ILE A 76 -2.56 4.33 5.78
N ARG A 77 -2.90 5.57 5.47
CA ARG A 77 -3.25 6.62 6.44
C ARG A 77 -4.40 7.50 5.94
N PRO A 78 -5.21 8.08 6.85
CA PRO A 78 -6.13 9.17 6.50
C PRO A 78 -5.40 10.41 5.99
#